data_AF-A0A2T6DFG1-F1
#
_entry.id   AF-A0A2T6DFG1-F1
#
_cell.length_a   1.000
_cell.length_b   1.000
_cell.length_c   1.000
_cell.angle_alpha   90.00
_cell.angle_beta   90.00
_cell.angle_gamma   90.00
#
_symmetry.space_group_name_H-M   'P 1'
#
loop_
_entity.id
_entity.type
_entity.pdbx_description
1 polymer ?
#
loop_
_entity_poly.entity_id
_entity_poly.type
_entity_poly.pdbx_seq_one_letter_code
_entity_poly.pdbx_strand_id
1 'polypeptide(L)'
;MTGEVDTVLANMAYRDGLYDKVATAIRDIAGRHLFQDGNKRTAQAIAEQMMKSNGGAAAPAQIRNVVDQVGQGGLKTVEEISKALKTAN
;
A
#
# COMPACT_ATOMS: atom_id res chain seq x y z
N MET A 1 -16.86 -8.08 7.67
CA MET A 1 -15.46 -7.63 7.47
C MET A 1 -14.59 -8.63 8.19
N THR A 2 -13.63 -9.29 7.54
CA THR A 2 -12.83 -10.39 8.15
C THR A 2 -11.38 -10.00 8.42
N GLY A 3 -10.99 -8.76 8.14
CA GLY A 3 -9.71 -8.22 8.58
C GLY A 3 -9.91 -6.91 9.33
N GLU A 4 -9.23 -6.77 10.46
CA GLU A 4 -9.30 -5.59 11.30
C GLU A 4 -8.41 -4.50 10.74
N VAL A 5 -8.99 -3.36 10.41
CA VAL A 5 -8.26 -2.14 10.01
C VAL A 5 -7.24 -1.75 11.09
N ASP A 6 -7.51 -2.06 12.35
CA ASP A 6 -6.60 -1.86 13.47
C ASP A 6 -5.28 -2.60 13.30
N THR A 7 -5.29 -3.78 12.67
CA THR A 7 -4.05 -4.51 12.32
C THR A 7 -3.22 -3.75 11.30
N VAL A 8 -3.86 -3.11 10.31
CA VAL A 8 -3.18 -2.29 9.30
C VAL A 8 -2.52 -1.08 9.97
N LEU A 9 -3.28 -0.38 10.82
CA LEU A 9 -2.80 0.80 11.54
C LEU A 9 -1.66 0.44 12.51
N ALA A 10 -1.78 -0.66 13.25
CA ALA A 10 -0.71 -1.16 14.11
C ALA A 10 0.55 -1.47 13.30
N ASN A 11 0.43 -2.21 12.18
CA ASN A 11 1.57 -2.54 11.33
C ASN A 11 2.25 -1.29 10.75
N MET A 12 1.48 -0.26 10.40
CA MET A 12 2.01 1.02 9.92
C MET A 12 2.73 1.80 11.03
N ALA A 13 2.24 1.74 12.27
CA ALA A 13 2.86 2.43 13.40
C ALA A 13 4.28 1.90 13.70
N TYR A 14 4.54 0.62 13.43
CA TYR A 14 5.87 0.00 13.59
C TYR A 14 6.87 0.36 12.49
N ARG A 15 6.46 1.05 11.42
CA ARG A 15 7.33 1.36 10.28
C ARG A 15 7.75 2.82 10.30
N ASP A 16 9.05 3.06 10.14
CA ASP A 16 9.58 4.42 9.93
C ASP A 16 9.60 4.78 8.45
N GLY A 17 9.21 6.02 8.14
CA GLY A 17 9.19 6.56 6.79
C GLY A 17 7.87 6.37 6.03
N LEU A 18 7.50 7.39 5.25
CA LEU A 18 6.22 7.46 4.52
C LEU A 18 6.00 6.25 3.60
N TYR A 19 6.99 5.91 2.78
CA TYR A 19 6.88 4.84 1.78
C TYR A 19 6.66 3.47 2.41
N ASP A 20 7.25 3.19 3.57
CA ASP A 20 7.12 1.90 4.25
C ASP A 20 5.75 1.78 4.93
N LYS A 21 5.21 2.89 5.45
CA LYS A 21 3.83 2.98 5.94
C LYS A 21 2.83 2.76 4.80
N VAL A 22 3.02 3.42 3.66
CA VAL A 22 2.16 3.23 2.48
C VAL A 22 2.26 1.80 1.94
N ALA A 23 3.48 1.25 1.86
CA ALA A 23 3.70 -0.13 1.43
C ALA A 23 3.00 -1.16 2.33
N THR A 24 2.99 -0.91 3.65
CA THR A 24 2.28 -1.75 4.62
C THR A 24 0.77 -1.71 4.40
N ALA A 25 0.19 -0.52 4.19
CA ALA A 25 -1.22 -0.38 3.87
C ALA A 25 -1.59 -1.12 2.57
N ILE A 26 -0.80 -0.98 1.51
CA ILE A 26 -1.02 -1.68 0.23
C ILE A 26 -0.95 -3.19 0.43
N ARG A 27 0.09 -3.71 1.11
CA ARG A 27 0.25 -5.15 1.36
C ARG A 27 -0.93 -5.72 2.12
N ASP A 28 -1.36 -5.06 3.19
CA ASP A 28 -2.39 -5.60 4.07
C ASP A 28 -3.79 -5.51 3.45
N ILE A 29 -4.05 -4.48 2.66
CA ILE A 29 -5.34 -4.33 1.99
C ILE A 29 -5.39 -5.18 0.71
N ALA A 30 -4.48 -4.94 -0.23
CA ALA A 30 -4.49 -5.59 -1.54
C ALA A 30 -3.90 -7.00 -1.52
N GLY A 31 -2.81 -7.22 -0.80
CA GLY A 31 -2.09 -8.50 -0.78
C GLY A 31 -2.70 -9.54 0.16
N ARG A 32 -3.43 -9.11 1.21
CA ARG A 32 -4.12 -10.01 2.14
C ARG A 32 -5.63 -10.05 1.97
N HIS A 33 -6.16 -9.37 0.95
CA HIS A 33 -7.59 -9.33 0.66
C HIS A 33 -8.45 -8.96 1.88
N LEU A 34 -8.12 -7.84 2.54
CA LEU A 34 -8.74 -7.40 3.80
C LEU A 34 -10.27 -7.33 3.75
N PHE A 35 -10.81 -6.88 2.63
CA PHE A 35 -12.23 -6.74 2.34
C PHE A 35 -12.73 -7.88 1.44
N GLN A 36 -14.04 -8.14 1.46
CA GLN A 36 -14.66 -9.14 0.57
C GLN A 36 -14.55 -8.76 -0.92
N ASP A 37 -14.56 -7.45 -1.22
CA ASP A 37 -14.33 -6.91 -2.57
C ASP A 37 -13.68 -5.51 -2.45
N GLY A 38 -13.12 -5.01 -3.55
CA GLY A 38 -12.65 -3.63 -3.66
C GLY A 38 -11.24 -3.39 -3.10
N ASN A 39 -10.55 -4.44 -2.62
CA ASN A 39 -9.22 -4.34 -2.00
C ASN A 39 -8.24 -3.45 -2.77
N LYS A 40 -8.07 -3.68 -4.07
CA LYS A 40 -7.15 -2.89 -4.91
C LYS A 40 -7.57 -1.41 -4.99
N ARG A 41 -8.86 -1.14 -5.16
CA ARG A 41 -9.39 0.24 -5.20
C ARG A 41 -9.17 0.96 -3.87
N THR A 42 -9.42 0.27 -2.76
CA THR A 42 -9.23 0.82 -1.41
C THR A 42 -7.75 1.07 -1.09
N ALA A 43 -6.87 0.11 -1.43
CA ALA A 43 -5.42 0.25 -1.25
C ALA A 43 -4.86 1.42 -2.05
N GLN A 44 -5.29 1.58 -3.31
CA GLN A 44 -4.88 2.70 -4.15
C GLN A 44 -5.33 4.05 -3.56
N ALA A 45 -6.62 4.18 -3.18
CA ALA A 45 -7.14 5.44 -2.63
C ALA A 45 -6.42 5.86 -1.35
N ILE A 46 -6.15 4.91 -0.44
CA ILE A 46 -5.40 5.18 0.80
C ILE A 46 -3.96 5.59 0.49
N ALA A 47 -3.29 4.86 -0.41
CA ALA A 47 -1.92 5.16 -0.79
C ALA A 47 -1.79 6.54 -1.44
N GLU A 48 -2.68 6.89 -2.37
CA GLU A 48 -2.72 8.22 -3.00
C GLU A 48 -2.96 9.33 -1.97
N GLN A 49 -3.92 9.15 -1.06
CA GLN A 49 -4.20 10.12 -0.01
C GLN A 49 -2.99 10.29 0.94
N MET A 50 -2.36 9.20 1.36
CA MET A 50 -1.17 9.25 2.21
C MET A 50 0.00 9.95 1.52
N MET A 51 0.26 9.65 0.25
CA MET A 51 1.31 10.31 -0.53
C MET A 51 1.02 11.80 -0.68
N LYS A 52 -0.22 12.17 -1.03
CA LYS A 52 -0.65 13.56 -1.18
C LYS A 52 -0.54 14.34 0.13
N SER A 53 -0.96 13.76 1.25
CA SER A 53 -0.97 14.43 2.56
C SER A 53 0.41 14.58 3.20
N ASN A 54 1.38 13.73 2.85
CA ASN A 54 2.70 13.69 3.49
C ASN A 54 3.85 14.06 2.55
N GLY A 55 3.56 14.58 1.35
CA GLY A 55 4.58 15.04 0.39
C GLY A 55 5.33 13.91 -0.33
N GLY A 56 4.70 12.74 -0.50
CA GLY A 56 5.26 11.63 -1.28
C GLY A 56 5.36 11.97 -2.78
N ALA A 57 6.40 11.44 -3.44
CA ALA A 57 6.70 11.73 -4.85
C ALA A 57 6.10 10.72 -5.83
N ALA A 58 5.50 9.62 -5.34
CA ALA A 58 4.95 8.57 -6.20
C ALA A 58 3.73 9.06 -6.98
N ALA A 59 3.76 8.93 -8.31
CA ALA A 59 2.65 9.33 -9.16
C ALA A 59 1.45 8.37 -9.00
N PRO A 60 0.18 8.82 -9.22
CA PRO A 60 -0.99 7.95 -9.12
C PRO A 60 -0.92 6.69 -9.99
N ALA A 61 -0.39 6.80 -11.22
CA ALA A 61 -0.20 5.67 -12.11
C ALA A 61 0.81 4.64 -11.56
N GLN A 62 1.86 5.10 -10.90
CA GLN A 62 2.85 4.25 -10.25
C GLN A 62 2.24 3.52 -9.04
N ILE A 63 1.48 4.23 -8.20
CA ILE A 63 0.77 3.64 -7.07
C ILE A 63 -0.17 2.53 -7.55
N ARG A 64 -0.94 2.79 -8.62
CA ARG A 64 -1.82 1.80 -9.24
C ARG A 64 -1.07 0.55 -9.70
N ASN A 65 0.05 0.73 -10.42
CA ASN A 65 0.87 -0.39 -10.90
C ASN A 65 1.39 -1.24 -9.73
N VAL A 66 1.88 -0.61 -8.66
CA VAL A 66 2.35 -1.30 -7.46
C VAL A 66 1.21 -2.07 -6.79
N VAL A 67 0.04 -1.47 -6.64
CA VAL A 67 -1.15 -2.12 -6.07
C VAL A 67 -1.58 -3.33 -6.90
N ASP A 68 -1.56 -3.22 -8.22
CA ASP A 68 -1.88 -4.32 -9.12
C ASP A 68 -0.86 -5.47 -8.99
N GLN A 69 0.45 -5.17 -8.91
CA GLN A 69 1.47 -6.20 -8.68
C GLN A 69 1.32 -6.89 -7.33
N VAL A 70 0.97 -6.15 -6.27
CA VAL A 70 0.70 -6.74 -4.95
C VAL A 70 -0.53 -7.64 -4.99
N GLY A 71 -1.63 -7.18 -5.60
CA GLY A 71 -2.86 -7.97 -5.72
C GLY A 71 -2.74 -9.19 -6.63
N GLN A 72 -1.71 -9.25 -7.48
CA GLN A 72 -1.37 -10.41 -8.32
C GLN A 72 -0.30 -11.32 -7.68
N GLY A 73 0.25 -10.95 -6.51
CA GLY A 73 1.28 -11.70 -5.81
C GLY A 73 2.71 -11.51 -6.36
N GLY A 74 2.94 -10.50 -7.21
CA GLY A 74 4.25 -10.14 -7.75
C GLY A 74 5.16 -9.38 -6.77
N LEU A 75 4.58 -8.59 -5.86
CA LEU A 75 5.29 -7.95 -4.74
C LEU A 75 4.68 -8.43 -3.43
N LYS A 76 5.49 -8.94 -2.50
CA LYS A 76 4.98 -9.64 -1.30
C LYS A 76 5.42 -8.99 0.00
N THR A 77 6.60 -8.37 0.01
CA THR A 77 7.20 -7.76 1.21
C THR A 77 7.01 -6.25 1.21
N VAL A 78 7.01 -5.64 2.41
CA VAL A 78 6.88 -4.19 2.56
C VAL A 78 8.07 -3.47 1.90
N GLU A 79 9.24 -4.08 1.98
CA GLU A 79 10.50 -3.59 1.45
C GLU A 79 10.47 -3.54 -0.09
N GLU A 80 9.98 -4.59 -0.75
CA GLU A 80 9.79 -4.64 -2.20
C GLU A 80 8.80 -3.56 -2.67
N ILE A 81 7.66 -3.44 -1.97
CA ILE A 81 6.61 -2.49 -2.30
C ILE A 81 7.11 -1.05 -2.10
N SER A 82 7.78 -0.76 -0.99
CA SER A 82 8.38 0.56 -0.69
C SER A 82 9.41 0.94 -1.75
N LYS A 83 10.27 0.00 -2.17
CA LYS A 83 11.24 0.23 -3.24
C LYS A 83 10.55 0.52 -4.57
N ALA A 84 9.49 -0.21 -4.91
CA ALA A 84 8.70 0.02 -6.13
C ALA A 84 8.01 1.40 -6.12
N LEU A 85 7.58 1.88 -4.95
CA LEU A 85 7.03 3.25 -4.79
C LEU A 85 8.10 4.35 -4.88
N LYS A 86 9.36 4.06 -4.53
CA LYS A 86 10.47 5.02 -4.61
C LYS A 86 11.10 5.10 -5.99
N THR A 87 11.07 4.01 -6.75
CA THR A 87 11.71 3.95 -8.07
C THR A 87 10.75 4.55 -9.09
N ALA A 88 10.86 5.86 -9.29
CA ALA A 88 10.27 6.56 -10.43
C ALA A 88 11.10 6.22 -11.67
N ASN A 89 10.43 5.74 -12.72
CA ASN A 89 10.92 5.81 -14.10
C ASN A 89 10.14 6.93 -14.78
#